data_AF-A0A925ASI1-F1
#
_entry.id   AF-A0A925ASI1-F1
#
_cell.length_a   1.000
_cell.length_b   1.000
_cell.length_c   1.000
_cell.angle_alpha   90.00
_cell.angle_beta   90.00
_cell.angle_gamma   90.00
#
_symmetry.space_group_name_H-M   'P 1'
#
loop_
_entity.id
_entity.type
_entity.pdbx_description
1 polymer ?
#
loop_
_entity_poly.entity_id
_entity_poly.type
_entity_poly.pdbx_seq_one_letter_code
_entity_poly.pdbx_strand_id
1 'polypeptide(L)'
;IGAAVAFASALAQPLLLNPDYPYLMLVPFIVLMPLITISNTMANAVVPDICDVDELATGERREGLFTAVMGFVAKLEISLTILVVSYLITFAGFDSALENRWKETIDGKPASVRPFNPANSVVFKFRAGEPATFDSFSVHVADPAANNLKTFELLAGDQSPTGEFRSIGRFDVADAATPGEQVFTFPSVTAKYLRFNLIAGQRPKGPVSLSEFVVSAAGSAGLATTDSVSTVDTAGFSGSITGVISGNGPLTKIGIGALDLTGTNTFTRAVNLVSGDPALNLIAASNGAGIVLITQDDAALKKMFWLAVIPNVVFTFAALVLALRFPMTEASMAEVRRKLDERHQAHPETAPETASGPASQ
;
A
#
# COMPACT_ATOMS: atom_id res chain seq x y z
N ILE A 1 16.62 -25.35 -18.39
CA ILE A 1 15.36 -24.74 -18.87
C ILE A 1 14.74 -23.84 -17.79
N GLY A 2 14.52 -24.33 -16.56
CA GLY A 2 13.91 -23.53 -15.48
C GLY A 2 14.58 -22.17 -15.20
N ALA A 3 15.91 -22.12 -15.01
CA ALA A 3 16.64 -20.87 -14.74
C ALA A 3 16.55 -19.84 -15.89
N ALA A 4 16.53 -20.30 -17.15
CA ALA A 4 16.43 -19.42 -18.31
C ALA A 4 15.03 -18.79 -18.43
N VAL A 5 13.98 -19.55 -18.12
CA VAL A 5 12.60 -19.04 -18.12
C VAL A 5 12.37 -18.11 -16.91
N ALA A 6 12.94 -18.42 -15.74
CA ALA A 6 12.91 -17.54 -14.58
C ALA A 6 13.61 -16.19 -14.86
N PHE A 7 14.76 -16.23 -15.52
CA PHE A 7 15.47 -15.03 -15.95
C PHE A 7 14.68 -14.20 -16.97
N ALA A 8 14.08 -14.85 -17.98
CA ALA A 8 13.20 -14.17 -18.95
C ALA A 8 11.97 -13.53 -18.27
N SER A 9 11.40 -14.19 -17.26
CA SER A 9 10.31 -13.66 -16.44
C SER A 9 10.76 -12.44 -15.62
N ALA A 10 11.92 -12.49 -14.97
CA ALA A 10 12.49 -11.36 -14.23
C ALA A 10 12.72 -10.14 -15.13
N LEU A 11 13.20 -10.33 -16.36
CA LEU A 11 13.35 -9.27 -17.35
C LEU A 11 12.02 -8.69 -17.85
N ALA A 12 10.95 -9.48 -17.84
CA ALA A 12 9.62 -9.05 -18.25
C ALA A 12 8.85 -8.31 -17.14
N GLN A 13 9.27 -8.41 -15.87
CA GLN A 13 8.60 -7.77 -14.73
C GLN A 13 8.31 -6.27 -14.92
N PRO A 14 9.22 -5.47 -15.52
CA PRO A 14 8.92 -4.06 -15.79
C PRO A 14 7.78 -3.80 -16.76
N LEU A 15 7.57 -4.70 -17.71
CA LEU A 15 6.47 -4.58 -18.65
C LEU A 15 5.14 -5.06 -18.03
N LEU A 16 5.23 -6.06 -17.15
CA LEU A 16 4.07 -6.72 -16.52
C LEU A 16 3.48 -5.94 -15.34
N LEU A 17 4.30 -5.17 -14.64
CA LEU A 17 3.90 -4.36 -13.47
C LEU A 17 3.43 -2.95 -13.85
N ASN A 18 3.07 -2.72 -15.12
CA ASN A 18 2.59 -1.42 -15.55
C ASN A 18 1.20 -1.10 -14.97
N PRO A 19 1.02 0.08 -14.35
CA PRO A 19 -0.24 0.49 -13.73
C PRO A 19 -1.38 0.68 -14.74
N ASP A 20 -1.06 0.95 -16.01
CA ASP A 20 -2.05 1.18 -17.07
C ASP A 20 -2.80 -0.10 -17.49
N TYR A 21 -2.23 -1.27 -17.22
CA TYR A 21 -2.79 -2.57 -17.63
C TYR A 21 -2.80 -3.57 -16.45
N PRO A 22 -3.70 -3.40 -15.47
CA PRO A 22 -3.68 -4.18 -14.23
C PRO A 22 -3.88 -5.70 -14.43
N TYR A 23 -4.53 -6.11 -15.53
CA TYR A 23 -4.67 -7.53 -15.87
C TYR A 23 -3.35 -8.21 -16.23
N LEU A 24 -2.32 -7.44 -16.65
CA LEU A 24 -0.99 -7.99 -16.92
C LEU A 24 -0.30 -8.46 -15.64
N MET A 25 -0.72 -7.99 -14.45
CA MET A 25 -0.21 -8.49 -13.18
C MET A 25 -0.58 -9.97 -12.95
N LEU A 26 -1.63 -10.50 -13.59
CA LEU A 26 -2.01 -11.91 -13.46
C LEU A 26 -1.06 -12.85 -14.24
N VAL A 27 -0.46 -12.35 -15.32
CA VAL A 27 0.45 -13.12 -16.17
C VAL A 27 1.67 -13.66 -15.40
N PRO A 28 2.42 -12.86 -14.62
CA PRO A 28 3.50 -13.40 -13.82
C PRO A 28 3.02 -14.39 -12.76
N PHE A 29 1.82 -14.26 -12.19
CA PHE A 29 1.30 -15.27 -11.25
C PHE A 29 1.08 -16.64 -11.92
N ILE A 30 0.46 -16.66 -13.11
CA ILE A 30 0.17 -17.89 -13.84
C ILE A 30 1.46 -18.56 -14.33
N VAL A 31 2.47 -17.77 -14.71
CA VAL A 31 3.76 -18.29 -15.19
C VAL A 31 4.70 -18.67 -14.05
N LEU A 32 4.83 -17.84 -13.01
CA LEU A 32 5.81 -18.07 -11.93
C LEU A 32 5.43 -19.21 -11.00
N MET A 33 4.14 -19.42 -10.70
CA MET A 33 3.74 -20.46 -9.75
C MET A 33 4.16 -21.88 -10.21
N PRO A 34 3.85 -22.32 -11.44
CA PRO A 34 4.36 -23.60 -11.95
C PRO A 34 5.88 -23.66 -11.96
N LEU A 35 6.57 -22.57 -12.30
CA LEU A 35 8.02 -22.52 -12.35
C LEU A 35 8.68 -22.73 -10.99
N ILE A 36 8.13 -22.12 -9.93
CA ILE A 36 8.62 -22.31 -8.56
C ILE A 36 8.45 -23.79 -8.15
N THR A 37 7.31 -24.39 -8.49
CA THR A 37 7.07 -25.82 -8.22
C THR A 37 8.07 -26.69 -8.97
N ILE A 38 8.28 -26.45 -10.27
CA ILE A 38 9.24 -27.20 -11.08
C ILE A 38 10.66 -27.06 -10.52
N SER A 39 11.07 -25.86 -10.11
CA SER A 39 12.40 -25.62 -9.54
C SER A 39 12.60 -26.40 -8.24
N ASN A 40 11.60 -26.41 -7.34
CA ASN A 40 11.66 -27.18 -6.10
C ASN A 40 11.67 -28.70 -6.37
N THR A 41 10.89 -29.17 -7.34
CA THR A 41 10.91 -30.59 -7.74
C THR A 41 12.25 -31.00 -8.35
N MET A 42 12.82 -30.16 -9.22
CA MET A 42 14.14 -30.41 -9.81
C MET A 42 15.24 -30.43 -8.75
N ALA A 43 15.23 -29.51 -7.80
CA ALA A 43 16.22 -29.47 -6.73
C ALA A 43 16.24 -30.79 -5.93
N ASN A 44 15.06 -31.33 -5.59
CA ASN A 44 14.94 -32.61 -4.90
C ASN A 44 15.31 -33.81 -5.78
N ALA A 45 15.05 -33.75 -7.09
CA ALA A 45 15.35 -34.84 -8.02
C ALA A 45 16.87 -35.01 -8.28
N VAL A 46 17.65 -33.94 -8.13
CA VAL A 46 19.11 -33.95 -8.38
C VAL A 46 19.90 -34.40 -7.14
N VAL A 47 19.29 -34.43 -5.94
CA VAL A 47 19.98 -34.83 -4.70
C VAL A 47 20.58 -36.24 -4.78
N PRO A 48 19.86 -37.28 -5.24
CA PRO A 48 20.44 -38.62 -5.36
C PRO A 48 21.63 -38.67 -6.31
N ASP A 49 21.53 -37.96 -7.44
CA ASP A 49 22.60 -37.86 -8.43
C ASP A 49 23.88 -37.21 -7.85
N ILE A 50 23.75 -36.23 -6.95
CA ILE A 50 24.88 -35.63 -6.23
C ILE A 50 25.49 -36.64 -5.24
N CYS A 51 24.65 -37.39 -4.53
CA CYS A 51 25.11 -38.42 -3.59
C CYS A 51 25.90 -39.53 -4.30
N ASP A 52 25.47 -39.96 -5.49
CA ASP A 52 26.21 -40.95 -6.30
C ASP A 52 27.62 -40.43 -6.70
N VAL A 53 27.73 -39.15 -7.07
CA VAL A 53 29.02 -38.51 -7.41
C VAL A 53 29.94 -38.42 -6.19
N ASP A 54 29.40 -38.08 -5.02
CA ASP A 54 30.18 -38.01 -3.77
C ASP A 54 30.63 -39.39 -3.28
N GLU A 55 29.76 -40.39 -3.38
CA GLU A 55 30.10 -41.79 -3.07
C GLU A 55 31.23 -42.28 -3.98
N LEU A 56 31.19 -41.95 -5.28
CA LEU A 56 32.27 -42.29 -6.21
C LEU A 56 33.61 -41.61 -5.83
N ALA A 57 33.58 -40.35 -5.39
CA ALA A 57 34.79 -39.59 -5.06
C ALA A 57 35.39 -39.98 -3.70
N THR A 58 34.56 -40.23 -2.70
CA THR A 58 34.98 -40.40 -1.30
C THR A 58 34.86 -41.84 -0.79
N GLY A 59 33.98 -42.64 -1.38
CA GLY A 59 33.67 -44.00 -0.94
C GLY A 59 32.75 -44.08 0.28
N GLU A 60 32.22 -42.95 0.77
CA GLU A 60 31.28 -42.93 1.89
C GLU A 60 29.89 -42.50 1.44
N ARG A 61 28.86 -43.15 1.99
CA ARG A 61 27.47 -42.83 1.69
C ARG A 61 26.93 -41.79 2.68
N ARG A 62 26.91 -40.52 2.27
CA ARG A 62 26.59 -39.37 3.14
C ARG A 62 25.28 -38.66 2.79
N GLU A 63 24.25 -39.39 2.36
CA GLU A 63 22.96 -38.83 1.91
C GLU A 63 22.27 -37.92 2.96
N GLY A 64 22.34 -38.31 4.24
CA GLY A 64 21.78 -37.53 5.34
C GLY A 64 22.46 -36.18 5.53
N LEU A 65 23.77 -36.08 5.24
CA LEU A 65 24.53 -34.83 5.33
C LEU A 65 24.08 -33.85 4.23
N PHE A 66 23.97 -34.31 2.98
CA PHE A 66 23.52 -33.47 1.87
C PHE A 66 22.11 -32.94 2.10
N THR A 67 21.19 -33.79 2.58
CA THR A 67 19.82 -33.39 2.91
C THR A 67 19.79 -32.37 4.04
N ALA A 68 20.60 -32.55 5.09
CA ALA A 68 20.70 -31.60 6.20
C ALA A 68 21.27 -30.24 5.76
N VAL A 69 22.32 -30.24 4.93
CA VAL A 69 22.93 -29.02 4.39
C VAL A 69 21.95 -28.27 3.50
N MET A 70 21.24 -28.96 2.59
CA MET A 70 20.21 -28.34 1.75
C MET A 70 19.09 -27.71 2.57
N GLY A 71 18.61 -28.41 3.61
CA GLY A 71 17.59 -27.87 4.52
C GLY A 71 18.07 -26.67 5.32
N PHE A 72 19.34 -26.66 5.75
CA PHE A 72 19.95 -25.52 6.42
C PHE A 72 20.08 -24.32 5.49
N VAL A 73 20.62 -24.51 4.28
CA VAL A 73 20.79 -23.46 3.27
C VAL A 73 19.44 -22.86 2.88
N ALA A 74 18.41 -23.67 2.68
CA ALA A 74 17.05 -23.20 2.38
C ALA A 74 16.48 -22.30 3.49
N LYS A 75 16.71 -22.65 4.76
CA LYS A 75 16.28 -21.81 5.90
C LYS A 75 17.09 -20.53 6.02
N LEU A 76 18.38 -20.59 5.74
CA LEU A 76 19.26 -19.44 5.72
C LEU A 76 18.85 -18.44 4.62
N GLU A 77 18.54 -18.95 3.43
CA GLU A 77 18.02 -18.17 2.30
C GLU A 77 16.74 -17.41 2.68
N ILE A 78 15.74 -18.10 3.23
CA ILE A 78 14.47 -17.48 3.63
C ILE A 78 14.73 -16.39 4.69
N SER A 79 15.57 -16.68 5.68
CA SER A 79 15.88 -15.74 6.76
C SER A 79 16.60 -14.49 6.26
N LEU A 80 17.60 -14.67 5.38
CA LEU A 80 18.35 -13.57 4.79
C LEU A 80 17.46 -12.72 3.89
N THR A 81 16.57 -13.35 3.11
CA THR A 81 15.64 -12.65 2.22
C THR A 81 14.70 -11.75 3.01
N ILE A 82 14.11 -12.25 4.10
CA ILE A 82 13.21 -11.45 4.95
C ILE A 82 13.95 -10.23 5.53
N LEU A 83 15.17 -10.42 6.01
CA LEU A 83 15.99 -9.34 6.57
C LEU A 83 16.32 -8.29 5.49
N VAL A 84 16.82 -8.74 4.34
CA VAL A 84 17.17 -7.87 3.22
C VAL A 84 15.94 -7.10 2.75
N VAL A 85 14.80 -7.76 2.51
CA VAL A 85 13.55 -7.11 2.11
C VAL A 85 13.11 -6.06 3.14
N SER A 86 13.19 -6.38 4.43
CA SER A 86 12.79 -5.43 5.49
C SER A 86 13.68 -4.17 5.49
N TYR A 87 15.00 -4.34 5.35
CA TYR A 87 15.93 -3.23 5.22
C TYR A 87 15.66 -2.41 3.95
N LEU A 88 15.43 -3.11 2.84
CA LEU A 88 15.18 -2.54 1.53
C LEU A 88 13.90 -1.68 1.48
N ILE A 89 12.82 -2.10 2.13
CA ILE A 89 11.58 -1.29 2.26
C ILE A 89 11.87 0.02 3.01
N THR A 90 12.64 -0.05 4.09
CA THR A 90 13.03 1.13 4.86
C THR A 90 13.94 2.05 4.04
N PHE A 91 14.90 1.49 3.30
CA PHE A 91 15.79 2.23 2.41
C PHE A 91 15.03 2.91 1.26
N ALA A 92 13.96 2.28 0.76
CA ALA A 92 13.10 2.87 -0.25
C ALA A 92 12.33 4.11 0.24
N GLY A 93 12.30 4.36 1.56
CA GLY A 93 11.59 5.48 2.16
C GLY A 93 10.09 5.22 2.34
N PHE A 94 9.68 3.96 2.45
CA PHE A 94 8.29 3.61 2.73
C PHE A 94 7.85 4.17 4.09
N ASP A 95 6.75 4.92 4.09
CA ASP A 95 6.11 5.41 5.31
C ASP A 95 4.75 4.74 5.48
N SER A 96 4.70 3.74 6.37
CA SER A 96 3.48 2.99 6.68
C SER A 96 2.46 3.81 7.48
N ALA A 97 2.90 4.87 8.17
CA ALA A 97 2.03 5.74 8.97
C ALA A 97 1.44 6.91 8.17
N LEU A 98 1.83 7.06 6.89
CA LEU A 98 1.41 8.16 6.03
C LEU A 98 -0.12 8.23 5.88
N GLU A 99 -0.81 7.09 5.78
CA GLU A 99 -2.27 7.02 5.70
C GLU A 99 -2.94 7.66 6.92
N ASN A 100 -2.52 7.27 8.12
CA ASN A 100 -3.12 7.76 9.35
C ASN A 100 -2.88 9.25 9.49
N ARG A 101 -1.70 9.74 9.13
CA ARG A 101 -1.39 11.17 9.14
C ARG A 101 -2.33 11.98 8.24
N TRP A 102 -2.61 11.50 7.02
CA TRP A 102 -3.56 12.17 6.11
C TRP A 102 -5.02 12.11 6.57
N LYS A 103 -5.43 11.04 7.27
CA LYS A 103 -6.78 10.99 7.87
C LYS A 103 -6.95 12.01 8.97
N GLU A 104 -5.88 12.27 9.72
CA GLU A 104 -5.89 13.25 10.79
C GLU A 104 -5.89 14.70 10.29
N THR A 105 -5.65 14.95 8.99
CA THR A 105 -5.79 16.30 8.44
C THR A 105 -7.22 16.68 8.06
N ILE A 106 -8.16 15.76 8.21
CA ILE A 106 -9.58 15.92 7.86
C ILE A 106 -10.50 15.48 9.00
N ASP A 107 -9.97 15.36 10.22
CA ASP A 107 -10.70 14.82 11.37
C ASP A 107 -11.47 15.89 12.16
N GLY A 108 -11.41 17.15 11.72
CA GLY A 108 -12.04 18.30 12.37
C GLY A 108 -11.33 18.73 13.65
N LYS A 109 -10.07 18.32 13.88
CA LYS A 109 -9.27 18.73 15.05
C LYS A 109 -8.10 19.62 14.62
N PRO A 110 -8.32 20.95 14.50
CA PRO A 110 -7.31 21.89 13.99
C PRO A 110 -6.04 22.00 14.85
N ALA A 111 -6.07 21.54 16.11
CA ALA A 111 -4.90 21.49 16.99
C ALA A 111 -3.96 20.31 16.71
N SER A 112 -4.40 19.28 15.97
CA SER A 112 -3.59 18.11 15.63
C SER A 112 -2.63 18.46 14.49
N VAL A 113 -1.34 18.54 14.78
CA VAL A 113 -0.31 18.80 13.74
C VAL A 113 0.43 17.51 13.41
N ARG A 114 0.50 17.17 12.12
CA ARG A 114 1.27 16.05 11.61
C ARG A 114 2.38 16.50 10.68
N PRO A 115 3.59 15.94 10.83
CA PRO A 115 4.65 16.21 9.87
C PRO A 115 4.27 15.57 8.53
N PHE A 116 4.91 15.98 7.44
CA PHE A 116 4.87 15.39 6.10
C PHE A 116 6.18 15.69 5.38
N ASN A 117 6.58 14.87 4.41
CA ASN A 117 7.76 15.18 3.59
C ASN A 117 7.33 15.96 2.34
N PRO A 118 8.13 16.92 1.85
CA PRO A 118 7.92 17.48 0.51
C PRO A 118 7.81 16.35 -0.54
N ALA A 119 6.98 16.54 -1.56
CA ALA A 119 6.56 15.55 -2.56
C ALA A 119 5.52 14.51 -2.12
N ASN A 120 5.16 14.45 -0.83
CA ASN A 120 4.04 13.59 -0.42
C ASN A 120 2.74 14.03 -1.12
N SER A 121 2.01 13.07 -1.68
CA SER A 121 0.70 13.32 -2.28
C SER A 121 -0.36 12.40 -1.71
N VAL A 122 -1.61 12.84 -1.79
CA VAL A 122 -2.76 12.05 -1.32
C VAL A 122 -3.95 12.32 -2.21
N VAL A 123 -4.77 11.28 -2.43
CA VAL A 123 -6.04 11.41 -3.14
C VAL A 123 -7.18 11.22 -2.15
N PHE A 124 -8.00 12.24 -1.99
CA PHE A 124 -9.25 12.19 -1.26
C PHE A 124 -10.39 11.81 -2.21
N LYS A 125 -11.24 10.88 -1.79
CA LYS A 125 -12.49 10.54 -2.48
C LYS A 125 -13.67 11.05 -1.68
N PHE A 126 -14.60 11.74 -2.35
CA PHE A 126 -15.84 12.18 -1.73
C PHE A 126 -16.73 10.98 -1.37
N ARG A 127 -17.51 11.13 -0.28
CA ARG A 127 -18.36 10.08 0.27
C ARG A 127 -19.34 9.57 -0.81
N ALA A 128 -19.63 8.26 -0.80
CA ALA A 128 -20.42 7.55 -1.82
C ALA A 128 -19.81 7.51 -3.25
N GLY A 129 -18.67 8.16 -3.51
CA GLY A 129 -18.06 8.22 -4.83
C GLY A 129 -18.83 9.08 -5.83
N GLU A 130 -19.73 9.92 -5.32
CA GLU A 130 -20.47 10.90 -6.12
C GLU A 130 -19.61 12.15 -6.37
N PRO A 131 -19.75 12.81 -7.53
CA PRO A 131 -19.07 14.07 -7.78
C PRO A 131 -19.58 15.16 -6.82
N ALA A 132 -18.66 15.92 -6.22
CA ALA A 132 -18.98 17.08 -5.41
C ALA A 132 -18.53 18.36 -6.10
N THR A 133 -19.32 19.44 -5.98
CA THR A 133 -18.97 20.77 -6.50
C THR A 133 -18.47 21.66 -5.38
N PHE A 134 -17.28 22.21 -5.54
CA PHE A 134 -16.59 23.02 -4.54
C PHE A 134 -15.84 24.17 -5.19
N ASP A 135 -15.68 25.28 -4.49
CA ASP A 135 -15.06 26.52 -4.99
C ASP A 135 -14.06 27.13 -4.00
N SER A 136 -13.88 26.50 -2.84
CA SER A 136 -13.05 27.03 -1.79
C SER A 136 -12.45 25.91 -0.94
N PHE A 137 -11.32 26.20 -0.32
CA PHE A 137 -10.71 25.37 0.70
C PHE A 137 -10.14 26.24 1.82
N SER A 138 -9.99 25.66 3.00
CA SER A 138 -9.25 26.27 4.11
C SER A 138 -8.09 25.39 4.55
N VAL A 139 -7.00 26.06 4.92
CA VAL A 139 -5.83 25.45 5.57
C VAL A 139 -5.71 26.07 6.94
N HIS A 140 -5.69 25.24 7.98
CA HIS A 140 -5.41 25.71 9.33
C HIS A 140 -3.90 25.75 9.57
N VAL A 141 -3.41 26.84 10.17
CA VAL A 141 -2.05 26.95 10.72
C VAL A 141 -2.16 26.93 12.23
N ALA A 142 -1.79 25.81 12.85
CA ALA A 142 -1.92 25.63 14.31
C ALA A 142 -0.74 26.23 15.11
N ASP A 143 0.48 26.08 14.59
CA ASP A 143 1.71 26.54 15.25
C ASP A 143 2.55 27.39 14.28
N PRO A 144 2.50 28.72 14.37
CA PRO A 144 3.33 29.66 13.61
C PRO A 144 4.84 29.36 13.64
N ALA A 145 5.35 28.75 14.72
CA ALA A 145 6.78 28.49 14.84
C ALA A 145 7.23 27.25 14.05
N ALA A 146 6.30 26.37 13.68
CA ALA A 146 6.59 25.14 12.94
C ALA A 146 6.98 25.40 11.48
N ASN A 147 7.44 24.36 10.79
CA ASN A 147 7.64 24.40 9.34
C ASN A 147 6.30 24.19 8.61
N ASN A 148 5.42 25.18 8.62
CA ASN A 148 4.08 25.02 8.05
C ASN A 148 4.09 24.88 6.52
N LEU A 149 2.95 24.50 5.96
CA LEU A 149 2.71 24.49 4.52
C LEU A 149 3.06 25.85 3.91
N LYS A 150 3.78 25.82 2.78
CA LYS A 150 4.02 27.01 1.96
C LYS A 150 3.41 26.87 0.59
N THR A 151 3.71 25.80 -0.12
CA THR A 151 3.25 25.64 -1.50
C THR A 151 2.73 24.23 -1.70
N PHE A 152 1.57 24.14 -2.35
CA PHE A 152 0.99 22.88 -2.78
C PHE A 152 0.20 23.07 -4.08
N GLU A 153 -0.09 21.97 -4.74
CA GLU A 153 -0.98 21.93 -5.90
C GLU A 153 -2.20 21.07 -5.57
N LEU A 154 -3.36 21.57 -5.99
CA LEU A 154 -4.63 20.86 -5.86
C LEU A 154 -5.09 20.42 -7.25
N LEU A 155 -5.52 19.17 -7.37
CA LEU A 155 -5.99 18.60 -8.63
C LEU A 155 -7.31 17.87 -8.44
N ALA A 156 -8.13 17.82 -9.49
CA ALA A 156 -9.41 17.14 -9.53
C ALA A 156 -9.39 15.95 -10.50
N GLY A 157 -10.07 14.87 -10.16
CA GLY A 157 -10.21 13.67 -11.00
C GLY A 157 -11.60 13.08 -10.94
N ASP A 158 -12.04 12.44 -12.03
CA ASP A 158 -13.41 11.91 -12.17
C ASP A 158 -13.47 10.41 -12.49
N GLN A 159 -12.35 9.85 -12.96
CA GLN A 159 -12.32 8.46 -13.43
C GLN A 159 -11.95 7.49 -12.32
N SER A 160 -10.75 7.64 -11.77
CA SER A 160 -10.22 6.71 -10.77
C SER A 160 -9.21 7.40 -9.85
N PRO A 161 -8.90 6.77 -8.70
CA PRO A 161 -7.91 7.29 -7.75
C PRO A 161 -6.48 7.40 -8.31
N THR A 162 -6.17 6.63 -9.36
CA THR A 162 -4.88 6.61 -10.05
C THR A 162 -4.98 7.13 -11.49
N GLY A 163 -6.14 7.71 -11.84
CA GLY A 163 -6.42 8.17 -13.18
C GLY A 163 -5.79 9.53 -13.47
N GLU A 164 -6.20 10.13 -14.58
CA GLU A 164 -5.77 11.49 -14.93
C GLU A 164 -6.40 12.52 -13.98
N PHE A 165 -5.56 13.45 -13.49
CA PHE A 165 -5.97 14.56 -12.64
C PHE A 165 -5.73 15.87 -13.37
N ARG A 166 -6.74 16.75 -13.39
CA ARG A 166 -6.62 18.13 -13.88
C ARG A 166 -6.21 19.06 -12.75
N SER A 167 -5.20 19.90 -12.98
CA SER A 167 -4.79 20.90 -11.99
C SER A 167 -5.91 21.94 -11.80
N ILE A 168 -6.31 22.16 -10.54
CA ILE A 168 -7.20 23.25 -10.13
C ILE A 168 -6.37 24.53 -9.97
N GLY A 169 -5.16 24.38 -9.42
CA GLY A 169 -4.24 25.47 -9.23
C GLY A 169 -3.12 25.11 -8.27
N ARG A 170 -2.09 25.97 -8.29
CA ARG A 170 -1.01 25.98 -7.32
C ARG A 170 -1.26 27.11 -6.34
N PHE A 171 -1.20 26.80 -5.05
CA PHE A 171 -1.54 27.72 -3.98
C PHE A 171 -0.35 27.93 -3.06
N ASP A 172 -0.14 29.19 -2.69
CA ASP A 172 0.86 29.60 -1.72
C ASP A 172 0.16 30.05 -0.43
N VAL A 173 0.48 29.36 0.67
CA VAL A 173 -0.01 29.66 2.02
C VAL A 173 0.91 30.71 2.64
N ALA A 174 0.31 31.77 3.18
CA ALA A 174 1.06 32.83 3.83
C ALA A 174 1.66 32.33 5.14
N ASP A 175 2.85 32.82 5.47
CA ASP A 175 3.43 32.57 6.79
C ASP A 175 2.60 33.31 7.84
N ALA A 176 1.91 32.55 8.70
CA ALA A 176 0.97 33.12 9.65
C ALA A 176 1.71 33.44 10.96
N ALA A 177 1.69 34.71 11.37
CA ALA A 177 2.25 35.11 12.67
C ALA A 177 1.42 34.64 13.88
N THR A 178 0.16 34.27 13.64
CA THR A 178 -0.80 33.78 14.65
C THR A 178 -1.51 32.53 14.15
N PRO A 179 -1.91 31.61 15.04
CA PRO A 179 -2.72 30.46 14.64
C PRO A 179 -4.04 30.91 14.01
N GLY A 180 -4.50 30.21 12.99
CA GLY A 180 -5.75 30.55 12.31
C GLY A 180 -5.95 29.83 10.99
N GLU A 181 -7.14 30.02 10.42
CA GLU A 181 -7.52 29.47 9.13
C GLU A 181 -7.22 30.46 8.00
N GLN A 182 -6.67 29.96 6.91
CA GLN A 182 -6.50 30.71 5.67
C GLN A 182 -7.42 30.09 4.61
N VAL A 183 -8.36 30.89 4.10
CA VAL A 183 -9.35 30.46 3.11
C VAL A 183 -8.90 30.91 1.73
N PHE A 184 -9.00 30.01 0.77
CA PHE A 184 -8.66 30.23 -0.63
C PHE A 184 -9.87 29.89 -1.49
N THR A 185 -10.07 30.64 -2.57
CA THR A 185 -11.19 30.48 -3.50
C THR A 185 -10.67 30.28 -4.91
N PHE A 186 -11.44 29.56 -5.72
CA PHE A 186 -11.13 29.23 -7.11
C PHE A 186 -12.44 29.01 -7.88
N PRO A 187 -12.44 29.01 -9.23
CA PRO A 187 -13.63 28.73 -10.01
C PRO A 187 -14.25 27.37 -9.62
N SER A 188 -15.57 27.29 -9.52
CA SER A 188 -16.24 26.08 -9.05
C SER A 188 -15.83 24.84 -9.87
N VAL A 189 -15.42 23.78 -9.17
CA VAL A 189 -14.97 22.51 -9.76
C VAL A 189 -15.87 21.39 -9.26
N THR A 190 -16.37 20.56 -10.18
CA THR A 190 -17.10 19.34 -9.85
C THR A 190 -16.18 18.14 -10.06
N ALA A 191 -15.89 17.36 -9.00
CA ALA A 191 -15.01 16.19 -9.10
C ALA A 191 -15.38 15.06 -8.13
N LYS A 192 -15.03 13.81 -8.47
CA LYS A 192 -15.15 12.65 -7.56
C LYS A 192 -13.94 12.45 -6.65
N TYR A 193 -12.78 12.84 -7.14
CA TYR A 193 -11.48 12.70 -6.49
C TYR A 193 -10.77 14.04 -6.44
N LEU A 194 -10.06 14.26 -5.35
CA LEU A 194 -9.23 15.43 -5.13
C LEU A 194 -7.82 14.98 -4.77
N ARG A 195 -6.82 15.40 -5.53
CA ARG A 195 -5.42 15.12 -5.23
C ARG A 195 -4.77 16.35 -4.62
N PHE A 196 -4.14 16.16 -3.48
CA PHE A 196 -3.29 17.16 -2.84
C PHE A 196 -1.83 16.77 -3.05
N ASN A 197 -1.06 17.66 -3.67
CA ASN A 197 0.37 17.47 -3.91
C ASN A 197 1.16 18.47 -3.07
N LEU A 198 1.84 17.98 -2.04
CA LEU A 198 2.71 18.81 -1.20
C LEU A 198 4.00 19.16 -1.93
N ILE A 199 4.27 20.45 -2.15
CA ILE A 199 5.47 20.91 -2.86
C ILE A 199 6.53 21.40 -1.87
N ALA A 200 6.18 22.31 -0.96
CA ALA A 200 7.14 22.92 -0.05
C ALA A 200 6.53 23.40 1.27
N GLY A 201 7.35 23.40 2.33
CA GLY A 201 7.08 24.10 3.59
C GLY A 201 7.72 25.49 3.64
N GLN A 202 7.41 26.24 4.69
CA GLN A 202 7.94 27.61 4.89
C GLN A 202 9.45 27.62 5.08
N ARG A 203 10.00 26.57 5.69
CA ARG A 203 11.42 26.35 5.90
C ARG A 203 11.96 25.40 4.83
N PRO A 204 13.17 25.66 4.31
CA PRO A 204 13.76 24.87 3.22
C PRO A 204 14.17 23.45 3.59
N LYS A 205 14.26 23.14 4.90
CA LYS A 205 14.66 21.81 5.39
C LYS A 205 13.73 21.37 6.52
N GLY A 206 13.49 20.06 6.56
CA GLY A 206 12.69 19.39 7.57
C GLY A 206 11.28 19.03 7.09
N PRO A 207 10.54 18.26 7.89
CA PRO A 207 9.17 17.91 7.58
C PRO A 207 8.29 19.16 7.58
N VAL A 208 7.27 19.15 6.73
CA VAL A 208 6.22 20.16 6.66
C VAL A 208 5.11 19.79 7.63
N SER A 209 4.73 20.70 8.51
CA SER A 209 3.62 20.55 9.44
C SER A 209 2.31 20.89 8.73
N LEU A 210 1.36 19.94 8.75
CA LEU A 210 -0.03 20.14 8.34
C LEU A 210 -0.94 19.84 9.53
N SER A 211 -1.97 20.65 9.73
CA SER A 211 -3.05 20.35 10.68
C SER A 211 -4.34 20.02 9.96
N GLU A 212 -5.26 20.97 9.78
CA GLU A 212 -6.55 20.74 9.16
C GLU A 212 -6.60 21.28 7.73
N PHE A 213 -7.18 20.49 6.82
CA PHE A 213 -7.50 20.88 5.45
C PHE A 213 -8.97 20.58 5.16
N VAL A 214 -9.74 21.63 4.83
CA VAL A 214 -11.17 21.51 4.57
C VAL A 214 -11.47 22.02 3.17
N VAL A 215 -12.29 21.30 2.43
CA VAL A 215 -12.83 21.75 1.13
C VAL A 215 -14.31 22.09 1.31
N SER A 216 -14.71 23.24 0.79
CA SER A 216 -16.03 23.82 1.00
C SER A 216 -16.83 23.89 -0.30
N ALA A 217 -18.13 23.61 -0.19
CA ALA A 217 -19.03 23.52 -1.32
C ALA A 217 -19.35 24.90 -1.91
N ALA A 218 -19.52 24.93 -3.24
CA ALA A 218 -19.81 26.16 -3.95
C ALA A 218 -21.20 26.69 -3.62
N GLY A 219 -21.29 27.99 -3.29
CA GLY A 219 -22.56 28.65 -2.99
C GLY A 219 -23.17 28.31 -1.63
N SER A 220 -22.37 27.83 -0.66
CA SER A 220 -22.81 27.71 0.74
C SER A 220 -22.88 29.08 1.45
N ALA A 221 -23.65 30.01 0.87
CA ALA A 221 -24.07 31.21 1.58
C ALA A 221 -24.95 30.79 2.78
N GLY A 222 -24.49 31.14 3.98
CA GLY A 222 -25.14 30.79 5.24
C GLY A 222 -26.61 31.17 5.28
N LEU A 223 -27.44 30.29 5.83
CA LEU A 223 -28.85 30.58 6.09
C LEU A 223 -29.26 30.04 7.46
N ALA A 224 -29.08 30.92 8.46
CA ALA A 224 -29.34 30.82 9.90
C ALA A 224 -28.07 30.59 10.74
N THR A 225 -27.62 31.69 11.37
CA THR A 225 -26.73 31.71 12.53
C THR A 225 -27.57 31.67 13.80
N THR A 226 -27.54 30.59 14.57
CA THR A 226 -28.23 30.51 15.86
C THR A 226 -27.25 30.57 17.02
N ASP A 227 -27.05 31.78 17.54
CA ASP A 227 -26.29 32.07 18.76
C ASP A 227 -27.06 31.70 20.06
N SER A 228 -28.22 31.05 19.94
CA SER A 228 -29.08 30.61 21.06
C SER A 228 -29.60 29.18 20.84
N VAL A 229 -30.01 28.51 21.92
CA VAL A 229 -30.59 27.15 21.88
C VAL A 229 -31.75 27.14 20.89
N SER A 230 -31.60 26.35 19.83
CA SER A 230 -32.58 26.29 18.75
C SER A 230 -33.32 24.98 18.83
N THR A 231 -34.63 25.05 19.04
CA THR A 231 -35.47 23.86 19.14
C THR A 231 -36.23 23.65 17.83
N VAL A 232 -36.09 22.46 17.24
CA VAL A 232 -36.88 22.05 16.08
C VAL A 232 -37.86 20.97 16.52
N ASP A 233 -39.15 21.29 16.50
CA ASP A 233 -40.23 20.33 16.73
C ASP A 233 -40.72 19.76 15.41
N THR A 234 -40.65 18.44 15.29
CA THR A 234 -41.19 17.73 14.13
C THR A 234 -42.68 17.40 14.26
N ALA A 235 -43.28 17.55 15.44
CA ALA A 235 -44.69 17.25 15.72
C ALA A 235 -45.16 15.87 15.20
N GLY A 236 -44.22 14.92 15.05
CA GLY A 236 -44.46 13.58 14.51
C GLY A 236 -44.41 13.43 12.98
N PHE A 237 -44.09 14.49 12.23
CA PHE A 237 -43.93 14.44 10.78
C PHE A 237 -42.45 14.46 10.36
N SER A 238 -42.09 13.72 9.30
CA SER A 238 -40.71 13.69 8.80
C SER A 238 -40.52 14.75 7.71
N GLY A 239 -39.46 15.54 7.80
CA GLY A 239 -39.21 16.64 6.86
C GLY A 239 -37.72 16.96 6.66
N SER A 240 -37.41 17.58 5.52
CA SER A 240 -36.06 18.01 5.16
C SER A 240 -35.94 19.53 5.21
N ILE A 241 -34.91 20.05 5.87
CA ILE A 241 -34.51 21.46 5.73
C ILE A 241 -33.39 21.52 4.70
N THR A 242 -33.62 22.31 3.65
CA THR A 242 -32.64 22.61 2.61
C THR A 242 -31.94 23.93 2.95
N GLY A 243 -30.62 23.88 3.13
CA GLY A 243 -29.80 25.05 3.51
C GLY A 243 -28.78 24.76 4.62
N VAL A 244 -28.00 25.78 4.97
CA VAL A 244 -26.94 25.72 5.99
C VAL A 244 -27.46 26.25 7.32
N ILE A 245 -27.74 25.38 8.29
CA ILE A 245 -28.00 25.76 9.68
C ILE A 245 -26.66 25.74 10.43
N SER A 246 -26.23 26.89 10.93
CA SER A 246 -24.94 27.03 11.63
C SER A 246 -25.08 27.86 12.91
N GLY A 247 -24.27 27.63 13.93
CA GLY A 247 -24.35 28.42 15.16
C GLY A 247 -23.55 27.88 16.33
N ASN A 248 -23.31 28.76 17.32
CA ASN A 248 -22.58 28.41 18.54
C ASN A 248 -23.47 27.76 19.63
N GLY A 249 -24.79 27.85 19.49
CA GLY A 249 -25.77 27.22 20.39
C GLY A 249 -26.05 25.74 20.06
N PRO A 250 -26.53 24.92 21.02
CA PRO A 250 -26.96 23.55 20.74
C PRO A 250 -28.26 23.54 19.93
N LEU A 251 -28.38 22.58 19.00
CA LEU A 251 -29.63 22.25 18.33
C LEU A 251 -30.37 21.19 19.15
N THR A 252 -31.63 21.45 19.50
CA THR A 252 -32.47 20.48 20.21
C THR A 252 -33.59 20.01 19.30
N LYS A 253 -33.59 18.72 18.95
CA LYS A 253 -34.68 18.12 18.20
C LYS A 253 -35.73 17.56 19.17
N ILE A 254 -36.98 17.95 18.97
CA ILE A 254 -38.15 17.37 19.66
C ILE A 254 -39.14 16.78 18.64
N GLY A 255 -39.94 15.81 19.08
CA GLY A 255 -40.89 15.09 18.24
C GLY A 255 -40.28 13.86 17.51
N ILE A 256 -41.16 12.92 17.16
CA ILE A 256 -40.79 11.57 16.69
C ILE A 256 -40.51 11.47 15.17
N GLY A 257 -40.76 12.52 14.39
CA GLY A 257 -40.53 12.50 12.95
C GLY A 257 -39.05 12.66 12.59
N ALA A 258 -38.58 12.15 11.45
CA ALA A 258 -37.20 12.34 11.02
C ALA A 258 -36.95 13.80 10.58
N LEU A 259 -35.81 14.38 10.96
CA LEU A 259 -35.39 15.70 10.49
C LEU A 259 -34.11 15.54 9.68
N ASP A 260 -34.21 15.73 8.37
CA ASP A 260 -33.07 15.65 7.47
C ASP A 260 -32.50 17.05 7.20
N LEU A 261 -31.22 17.26 7.49
CA LEU A 261 -30.54 18.53 7.25
C LEU A 261 -29.61 18.34 6.08
N THR A 262 -30.02 18.85 4.92
CA THR A 262 -29.44 18.46 3.62
C THR A 262 -28.33 19.40 3.13
N GLY A 263 -28.08 20.52 3.82
CA GLY A 263 -26.94 21.41 3.57
C GLY A 263 -25.74 21.17 4.51
N THR A 264 -24.71 22.03 4.42
CA THR A 264 -23.54 21.98 5.31
C THR A 264 -23.87 22.63 6.65
N ASN A 265 -24.13 21.85 7.69
CA ASN A 265 -24.55 22.38 9.01
C ASN A 265 -23.38 22.33 10.01
N THR A 266 -23.17 23.41 10.77
CA THR A 266 -22.04 23.53 11.73
C THR A 266 -22.55 23.95 13.10
N PHE A 267 -22.36 23.08 14.11
CA PHE A 267 -22.73 23.37 15.51
C PHE A 267 -21.52 23.20 16.42
N THR A 268 -21.19 24.24 17.20
CA THR A 268 -20.03 24.22 18.11
C THR A 268 -20.32 23.46 19.43
N ARG A 269 -21.59 23.13 19.70
CA ARG A 269 -22.04 22.38 20.89
C ARG A 269 -22.91 21.17 20.49
N ALA A 270 -23.03 20.20 21.39
CA ALA A 270 -23.73 18.94 21.16
C ALA A 270 -25.19 19.14 20.68
N VAL A 271 -25.63 18.26 19.77
CA VAL A 271 -27.02 18.19 19.32
C VAL A 271 -27.81 17.33 20.31
N ASN A 272 -28.79 17.93 20.97
CA ASN A 272 -29.60 17.27 21.98
C ASN A 272 -30.85 16.66 21.33
N LEU A 273 -31.04 15.37 21.53
CA LEU A 273 -32.17 14.61 20.99
C LEU A 273 -33.11 14.28 22.15
N VAL A 274 -34.33 14.84 22.13
CA VAL A 274 -35.33 14.56 23.17
C VAL A 274 -36.50 13.80 22.52
N SER A 275 -36.38 12.47 22.41
CA SER A 275 -37.52 11.56 22.14
C SER A 275 -37.17 10.10 22.45
N GLY A 276 -38.08 9.39 23.14
CA GLY A 276 -37.89 8.05 23.68
C GLY A 276 -38.31 6.89 22.76
N ASP A 277 -37.48 6.57 21.76
CA ASP A 277 -37.40 5.23 21.12
C ASP A 277 -35.97 5.04 20.54
N PRO A 278 -35.31 3.86 20.66
CA PRO A 278 -33.86 3.72 20.51
C PRO A 278 -33.38 3.38 19.09
N ALA A 279 -34.21 3.54 18.06
CA ALA A 279 -33.81 3.29 16.69
C ALA A 279 -33.37 4.59 15.98
N LEU A 280 -32.07 4.72 15.80
CA LEU A 280 -31.44 5.46 14.69
C LEU A 280 -31.48 6.99 14.79
N ASN A 281 -30.59 7.54 15.64
CA ASN A 281 -30.38 8.99 15.71
C ASN A 281 -28.86 9.29 15.67
N LEU A 282 -28.24 9.00 14.52
CA LEU A 282 -26.84 9.34 14.26
C LEU A 282 -26.78 10.74 13.65
N ILE A 283 -26.88 11.76 14.50
CA ILE A 283 -26.41 13.09 14.12
C ILE A 283 -24.90 13.06 14.27
N ALA A 284 -24.22 12.65 13.21
CA ALA A 284 -22.78 12.77 13.09
C ALA A 284 -22.44 14.27 12.97
N ALA A 285 -22.29 14.92 14.13
CA ALA A 285 -21.49 16.14 14.24
C ALA A 285 -20.02 15.75 14.05
N SER A 286 -19.64 15.51 12.80
CA SER A 286 -18.26 15.42 12.32
C SER A 286 -18.29 15.48 10.81
N ASN A 287 -17.88 16.62 10.27
CA ASN A 287 -17.62 16.80 8.86
C ASN A 287 -16.64 15.72 8.35
N GLY A 288 -16.85 15.23 7.13
CA GLY A 288 -15.71 14.97 6.24
C GLY A 288 -14.93 13.66 6.35
N ALA A 289 -15.54 12.48 6.54
CA ALA A 289 -14.80 11.24 6.27
C ALA A 289 -14.82 10.90 4.75
N GLY A 290 -14.00 11.61 3.96
CA GLY A 290 -13.61 11.16 2.63
C GLY A 290 -12.76 9.89 2.72
N ILE A 291 -12.87 8.98 1.75
CA ILE A 291 -11.98 7.81 1.70
C ILE A 291 -10.65 8.30 1.14
N VAL A 292 -9.59 8.21 1.95
CA VAL A 292 -8.22 8.48 1.52
C VAL A 292 -7.73 7.30 0.68
N LEU A 293 -7.46 7.52 -0.60
CA LEU A 293 -6.77 6.59 -1.49
C LEU A 293 -5.35 7.08 -1.68
N ILE A 294 -4.38 6.22 -1.34
CA ILE A 294 -3.00 6.65 -1.10
C ILE A 294 -2.19 6.48 -2.37
N THR A 295 -1.40 7.51 -2.69
CA THR A 295 -0.29 7.42 -3.65
C THR A 295 1.00 7.62 -2.86
N GLN A 296 1.85 6.59 -2.78
CA GLN A 296 3.20 6.74 -2.25
C GLN A 296 4.00 7.70 -3.15
N ASP A 297 5.04 8.33 -2.61
CA ASP A 297 5.91 9.21 -3.38
C ASP A 297 6.45 8.49 -4.63
N ASP A 298 6.44 9.17 -5.77
CA ASP A 298 6.86 8.62 -7.07
C ASP A 298 8.31 8.14 -7.02
N ALA A 299 9.17 8.82 -6.25
CA ALA A 299 10.56 8.40 -6.07
C ALA A 299 10.67 7.14 -5.21
N ALA A 300 9.87 7.00 -4.16
CA ALA A 300 9.79 5.79 -3.35
C ALA A 300 9.24 4.62 -4.17
N LEU A 301 8.18 4.84 -4.94
CA LEU A 301 7.55 3.83 -5.80
C LEU A 301 8.53 3.34 -6.88
N LYS A 302 9.24 4.26 -7.54
CA LYS A 302 10.28 3.91 -8.53
C LYS A 302 11.45 3.16 -7.90
N LYS A 303 11.87 3.55 -6.70
CA LYS A 303 12.90 2.82 -5.95
C LYS A 303 12.44 1.40 -5.64
N MET A 304 11.26 1.22 -5.03
CA MET A 304 10.70 -0.11 -4.72
C MET A 304 10.61 -1.00 -5.94
N PHE A 305 10.13 -0.43 -7.05
CA PHE A 305 9.99 -1.12 -8.30
C PHE A 305 11.35 -1.68 -8.79
N TRP A 306 12.40 -0.85 -8.85
CA TRP A 306 13.72 -1.32 -9.27
C TRP A 306 14.42 -2.22 -8.23
N LEU A 307 14.12 -2.02 -6.95
CA LEU A 307 14.58 -2.88 -5.86
C LEU A 307 14.05 -4.29 -5.96
N ALA A 308 12.85 -4.48 -6.51
CA ALA A 308 12.28 -5.80 -6.75
C ALA A 308 12.90 -6.45 -8.00
N VAL A 309 13.12 -5.67 -9.06
CA VAL A 309 13.59 -6.18 -10.36
C VAL A 309 15.09 -6.52 -10.36
N ILE A 310 15.95 -5.61 -9.90
CA ILE A 310 17.41 -5.74 -10.06
C ILE A 310 17.96 -6.98 -9.36
N PRO A 311 17.70 -7.22 -8.06
CA PRO A 311 18.22 -8.40 -7.38
C PRO A 311 17.73 -9.69 -8.03
N ASN A 312 16.45 -9.74 -8.42
CA ASN A 312 15.87 -10.90 -9.08
C ASN A 312 16.61 -11.23 -10.39
N VAL A 313 16.85 -10.23 -11.25
CA VAL A 313 17.60 -10.39 -12.50
C VAL A 313 19.04 -10.85 -12.23
N VAL A 314 19.72 -10.27 -11.24
CA VAL A 314 21.11 -10.62 -10.91
C VAL A 314 21.22 -12.07 -10.41
N PHE A 315 20.38 -12.48 -9.48
CA PHE A 315 20.42 -13.83 -8.91
C PHE A 315 20.00 -14.91 -9.92
N THR A 316 18.96 -14.65 -10.72
CA THR A 316 18.55 -15.59 -11.77
C THR A 316 19.58 -15.71 -12.88
N PHE A 317 20.28 -14.62 -13.23
CA PHE A 317 21.41 -14.67 -14.15
C PHE A 317 22.58 -15.47 -13.58
N ALA A 318 22.95 -15.25 -12.31
CA ALA A 318 24.01 -16.01 -11.66
C ALA A 318 23.68 -17.51 -11.60
N ALA A 319 22.42 -17.86 -11.27
CA ALA A 319 21.93 -19.23 -11.29
C ALA A 319 22.02 -19.85 -12.69
N LEU A 320 21.69 -19.08 -13.74
CA LEU A 320 21.83 -19.52 -15.13
C LEU A 320 23.30 -19.78 -15.48
N VAL A 321 24.22 -18.89 -15.10
CA VAL A 321 25.67 -19.07 -15.33
C VAL A 321 26.18 -20.31 -14.60
N LEU A 322 25.76 -20.55 -13.36
CA LEU A 322 26.10 -21.76 -12.60
C LEU A 322 25.57 -23.03 -13.26
N ALA A 323 24.32 -23.02 -13.71
CA ALA A 323 23.72 -24.15 -14.43
C ALA A 323 24.47 -24.46 -15.74
N LEU A 324 24.96 -23.43 -16.43
CA LEU A 324 25.78 -23.59 -17.63
C LEU A 324 27.22 -24.05 -17.30
N ARG A 325 27.77 -23.65 -16.15
CA ARG A 325 29.12 -24.02 -15.71
C ARG A 325 29.24 -25.47 -15.25
N PHE A 326 28.14 -26.05 -14.75
CA PHE A 326 28.05 -27.42 -14.22
C PHE A 326 26.90 -28.19 -14.88
N PRO A 327 27.02 -28.56 -16.17
CA PRO A 327 25.97 -29.28 -16.88
C PRO A 327 25.85 -30.72 -16.38
N MET A 328 24.76 -31.04 -15.67
CA MET A 328 24.38 -32.43 -15.36
C MET A 328 23.63 -33.03 -16.54
N THR A 329 24.37 -33.73 -17.41
CA THR A 329 23.81 -34.39 -18.60
C THR A 329 23.51 -35.86 -18.29
N GLU A 330 22.55 -36.44 -19.01
CA GLU A 330 22.25 -37.88 -18.89
C GLU A 330 23.50 -38.74 -19.16
N ALA A 331 24.33 -38.34 -20.12
CA ALA A 331 25.60 -38.99 -20.40
C ALA A 331 26.59 -38.93 -19.23
N SER A 332 26.72 -37.78 -18.54
CA SER A 332 27.60 -37.68 -17.38
C SER A 332 27.09 -38.50 -16.20
N MET A 333 25.77 -38.55 -15.98
CA MET A 333 25.19 -39.34 -14.90
C MET A 333 25.27 -40.84 -15.18
N ALA A 334 25.07 -41.27 -16.42
CA ALA A 334 25.24 -42.67 -16.83
C ALA A 334 26.68 -43.14 -16.61
N GLU A 335 27.66 -42.28 -16.89
CA GLU A 335 29.08 -42.57 -16.65
C GLU A 335 29.41 -42.68 -15.15
N VAL A 336 28.82 -41.82 -14.31
CA VAL A 336 28.98 -41.90 -12.85
C VAL A 336 28.41 -43.21 -12.32
N ARG A 337 27.19 -43.59 -12.74
CA ARG A 337 26.55 -44.85 -12.33
C ARG A 337 27.36 -46.08 -12.75
N ARG A 338 27.86 -46.10 -14.00
CA ARG A 338 28.73 -47.18 -14.49
C ARG A 338 29.97 -47.36 -13.63
N LYS A 339 30.65 -46.26 -13.28
CA LYS A 339 31.84 -46.31 -12.42
C LYS A 339 31.52 -46.75 -10.99
N LEU A 340 30.34 -46.38 -10.49
CA LEU A 340 29.88 -46.82 -9.18
C LEU A 340 29.62 -48.33 -9.17
N ASP A 341 28.93 -48.85 -10.20
CA ASP A 341 28.66 -50.28 -10.36
C ASP A 341 29.95 -51.10 -10.48
N GLU A 342 30.93 -50.63 -11.26
CA GLU A 342 32.27 -51.24 -11.38
C GLU A 342 32.97 -51.30 -10.01
N ARG A 343 32.84 -50.25 -9.19
CA ARG A 343 33.43 -50.19 -7.85
C ARG A 343 32.73 -51.14 -6.88
N HIS A 344 31.40 -51.21 -6.89
CA HIS A 344 30.63 -52.13 -6.05
C HIS A 344 30.91 -53.60 -6.41
N GLN A 345 31.16 -53.90 -7.69
CA GLN A 345 31.60 -55.24 -8.12
C GLN A 345 33.02 -55.56 -7.66
N ALA A 346 33.93 -54.58 -7.64
CA ALA A 346 35.31 -54.76 -7.18
C ALA A 346 35.43 -54.83 -5.65
N HIS A 347 34.54 -54.17 -4.91
CA HIS A 347 34.53 -54.08 -3.44
C HIS A 347 33.14 -54.39 -2.86
N PRO A 348 32.74 -55.68 -2.81
CA PRO A 348 31.40 -56.09 -2.37
C PRO A 348 31.08 -55.69 -0.93
N GLU A 349 32.10 -55.59 -0.06
CA GLU A 349 31.95 -55.12 1.33
C GLU A 349 31.52 -53.64 1.45
N THR A 350 31.64 -52.86 0.37
CA THR A 350 31.23 -51.44 0.30
C THR A 350 29.91 -51.25 -0.45
N ALA A 351 29.38 -52.31 -1.06
CA ALA A 351 28.09 -52.26 -1.73
C ALA A 351 26.97 -52.07 -0.70
N PRO A 352 25.92 -51.28 -1.01
CA PRO A 352 24.77 -51.14 -0.12
C PRO A 352 24.17 -52.53 0.14
N GLU A 353 23.86 -52.85 1.41
CA GLU A 353 23.07 -54.03 1.76
C GLU A 353 21.75 -53.92 0.99
N THR A 354 21.63 -54.66 -0.12
CA THR A 354 20.37 -54.79 -0.81
C THR A 354 19.39 -55.40 0.17
N ALA A 355 18.32 -54.68 0.50
CA ALA A 355 17.19 -55.22 1.23
C ALA A 355 16.83 -56.58 0.61
N SER A 356 17.09 -57.63 1.38
CA SER A 356 16.97 -59.02 0.96
C SER A 356 15.53 -59.34 0.57
N GLY A 357 15.31 -59.58 -0.73
CA GLY A 357 14.28 -60.48 -1.29
C GLY A 357 12.79 -60.11 -1.15
N PRO A 358 11.95 -60.43 -2.16
CA PRO A 358 10.50 -60.34 -2.01
C PRO A 358 10.03 -61.39 -0.98
N ALA A 359 9.33 -60.94 0.06
CA ALA A 359 8.64 -61.81 0.99
C ALA A 359 7.50 -62.53 0.27
N SER A 360 7.78 -63.74 -0.21
CA SER A 360 6.77 -64.75 -0.48
C SER A 360 6.38 -65.42 0.84
N GLN A 361 5.22 -65.07 1.40
CA GLN A 361 4.25 -65.98 2.02
C GLN A 361 2.99 -65.23 2.40
#